data_AF-A0A067S821-F1
#
_entry.id   AF-A0A067S821-F1
#
_cell.length_a   1.000
_cell.length_b   1.000
_cell.length_c   1.000
_cell.angle_alpha   90.00
_cell.angle_beta   90.00
_cell.angle_gamma   90.00
#
_symmetry.space_group_name_H-M   'P 1'
#
loop_
_entity.id
_entity.type
_entity.pdbx_description
1 polymer ?
#
loop_
_entity_poly.entity_id
_entity_poly.type
_entity_poly.pdbx_seq_one_letter_code
_entity_poly.pdbx_strand_id
1 'polypeptide(L)'
;MLGRLRMDVDTAIKHYDSLTKEVFSDRKRWGDGKFKATTLEKAIKAVVQSVTGDPESLLLEGNQAGVCRTFVCAMNAHNMNANIPVLFRTYESHKTHSNCKIWEAARATSAAPTFFKRIEIRWNQPFIDGGLHRNNPSRVV
;
A
#
# COMPACT_ATOMS: atom_id res chain seq x y z
N MET A 1 3.63 4.85 6.48
CA MET A 1 3.77 5.83 7.59
C MET A 1 5.23 5.88 8.05
N LEU A 2 5.73 4.92 8.83
CA LEU A 2 7.09 5.00 9.39
C LEU A 2 8.25 4.94 8.36
N GLY A 3 8.08 4.16 7.29
CA GLY A 3 9.09 4.03 6.23
C GLY A 3 9.11 5.23 5.28
N ARG A 4 8.50 5.07 4.10
CA ARG A 4 8.48 6.09 3.03
C ARG A 4 8.03 7.50 3.44
N LEU A 5 7.15 7.62 4.44
CA LEU A 5 6.65 8.93 4.91
C LEU A 5 7.43 9.46 6.12
N ARG A 6 8.37 8.69 6.67
CA ARG A 6 9.30 9.10 7.74
C ARG A 6 8.63 9.76 8.95
N MET A 7 7.41 9.32 9.25
CA MET A 7 6.69 9.77 10.43
C MET A 7 7.37 9.22 11.68
N ASP A 8 7.44 10.03 12.74
CA ASP A 8 7.68 9.51 14.08
C ASP A 8 6.50 8.64 14.53
N VAL A 9 6.72 7.86 15.60
CA VAL A 9 5.76 6.87 16.09
C VAL A 9 4.45 7.52 16.53
N ASP A 10 4.51 8.64 17.27
CA ASP A 10 3.33 9.30 17.81
C ASP A 10 2.46 9.89 16.69
N THR A 11 3.11 10.53 15.70
CA THR A 11 2.45 11.02 14.50
C THR A 11 1.82 9.88 13.70
N ALA A 12 2.54 8.76 13.53
CA ALA A 12 2.01 7.60 12.82
C ALA A 12 0.77 7.00 13.53
N ILE A 13 0.77 6.91 14.87
CA ILE A 13 -0.38 6.44 15.65
C ILE A 13 -1.59 7.34 15.44
N LYS A 14 -1.41 8.67 15.50
CA LYS A 14 -2.50 9.64 15.28
C LYS A 14 -3.12 9.52 13.88
N HIS A 15 -2.27 9.44 12.85
CA HIS A 15 -2.76 9.24 11.49
C HIS A 15 -3.45 7.89 11.30
N TYR A 16 -2.95 6.83 11.95
CA TYR A 16 -3.57 5.51 11.90
C TYR A 16 -4.95 5.50 12.57
N ASP A 17 -5.11 6.12 13.74
CA ASP A 17 -6.39 6.25 14.42
C ASP A 17 -7.42 6.99 13.54
N SER A 18 -7.03 8.14 12.96
CA SER A 18 -7.91 8.88 12.05
C SER A 18 -8.28 8.07 10.80
N LEU A 19 -7.30 7.40 10.20
CA LEU A 19 -7.51 6.59 8.99
C LEU A 19 -8.47 5.43 9.28
N THR A 20 -8.29 4.70 10.38
CA THR A 20 -9.15 3.54 10.70
C THR A 20 -10.59 3.96 10.95
N LYS A 21 -10.82 5.06 11.67
CA LYS A 21 -12.16 5.64 11.89
C LYS A 21 -12.85 6.00 10.58
N GLU A 22 -12.13 6.64 9.65
CA GLU A 22 -12.71 6.99 8.34
C GLU A 22 -12.99 5.74 7.50
N VAL A 23 -12.02 4.85 7.37
CA VAL A 23 -12.06 3.71 6.44
C VAL A 23 -13.07 2.65 6.84
N PHE A 24 -13.21 2.38 8.14
CA PHE A 24 -14.05 1.30 8.65
C PHE A 24 -15.39 1.77 9.24
N SER A 25 -15.71 3.06 9.09
CA SER A 25 -17.00 3.64 9.52
C SER A 25 -18.22 3.01 8.85
N ASP A 26 -18.11 2.76 7.53
CA ASP A 26 -19.24 2.37 6.70
C ASP A 26 -19.03 0.98 6.08
N ARG A 27 -19.79 0.02 6.57
CA ARG A 27 -19.86 -1.30 5.95
C ARG A 27 -20.78 -1.29 4.73
N LYS A 28 -20.29 -1.78 3.60
CA LYS A 28 -21.08 -1.98 2.39
C LYS A 28 -22.12 -3.09 2.61
N ARG A 29 -23.34 -2.86 2.10
CA ARG A 29 -24.41 -3.88 2.07
C ARG A 29 -24.31 -4.79 0.84
N TRP A 30 -23.81 -4.26 -0.29
CA TRP A 30 -23.75 -4.94 -1.58
C TRP A 30 -22.44 -4.63 -2.32
N GLY A 31 -22.03 -5.53 -3.22
CA GLY A 31 -20.83 -5.40 -4.06
C GLY A 31 -19.55 -5.93 -3.43
N ASP A 32 -18.45 -5.89 -4.19
CA ASP A 32 -17.17 -6.49 -3.79
C ASP A 32 -16.48 -5.74 -2.64
N GLY A 33 -16.03 -6.49 -1.64
CA GLY A 33 -15.43 -5.98 -0.40
C GLY A 33 -16.44 -5.42 0.62
N LYS A 34 -16.17 -5.69 1.89
CA LYS A 34 -16.93 -5.22 3.06
C LYS A 34 -16.86 -3.69 3.25
N PHE A 35 -15.78 -3.05 2.79
CA PHE A 35 -15.53 -1.61 2.95
C PHE A 35 -15.22 -0.94 1.60
N LYS A 36 -15.41 0.37 1.53
CA LYS A 36 -15.18 1.16 0.30
C LYS A 36 -13.68 1.34 0.08
N ALA A 37 -13.15 0.74 -0.99
CA ALA A 37 -11.76 0.93 -1.40
C ALA A 37 -11.44 2.40 -1.74
N THR A 38 -12.41 3.17 -2.20
CA THR A 38 -12.28 4.61 -2.47
C THR A 38 -12.09 5.43 -1.20
N THR A 39 -12.72 5.04 -0.09
CA THR A 39 -12.49 5.67 1.23
C THR A 39 -11.08 5.38 1.72
N LEU A 40 -10.61 4.13 1.59
CA LEU A 40 -9.23 3.77 1.90
C LEU A 40 -8.22 4.54 1.05
N GLU A 41 -8.45 4.65 -0.27
CA GLU A 41 -7.61 5.44 -1.17
C GLU A 41 -7.56 6.90 -0.73
N LYS A 42 -8.72 7.53 -0.50
CA LYS A 42 -8.82 8.93 -0.08
C LYS A 42 -8.06 9.17 1.23
N ALA A 43 -8.25 8.31 2.23
CA ALA A 43 -7.60 8.43 3.53
C ALA A 43 -6.06 8.28 3.40
N ILE A 44 -5.58 7.32 2.60
CA ILE A 44 -4.15 7.16 2.32
C ILE A 44 -3.60 8.40 1.61
N LYS A 45 -4.28 8.91 0.57
CA LYS A 45 -3.85 10.11 -0.16
C LYS A 45 -3.78 11.33 0.73
N ALA A 46 -4.71 11.49 1.68
CA ALA A 46 -4.67 12.58 2.65
C ALA A 46 -3.42 12.52 3.54
N VAL A 47 -3.03 11.33 3.99
CA VAL A 47 -1.80 11.12 4.77
C VAL A 47 -0.54 11.37 3.92
N VAL A 48 -0.56 10.96 2.64
CA VAL A 48 0.56 11.25 1.72
C VAL A 48 0.69 12.77 1.52
N GLN A 49 -0.40 13.45 1.17
CA GLN A 49 -0.46 14.90 0.99
C GLN A 49 0.08 15.66 2.21
N SER A 50 -0.28 15.25 3.43
CA SER A 50 0.15 15.94 4.65
C SER A 50 1.65 15.87 4.90
N VAL A 51 2.35 14.91 4.29
CA VAL A 51 3.79 14.71 4.46
C VAL A 51 4.59 15.20 3.26
N THR A 52 4.13 14.91 2.05
CA THR A 52 4.88 15.16 0.82
C THR A 52 4.46 16.46 0.12
N GLY A 53 3.30 17.01 0.46
CA GLY A 53 2.70 18.13 -0.27
C GLY A 53 2.03 17.72 -1.60
N ASP A 54 2.05 16.44 -1.96
CA ASP A 54 1.49 15.93 -3.21
C ASP A 54 0.92 14.50 -3.00
N PRO A 55 -0.40 14.27 -3.20
CA PRO A 55 -1.00 12.98 -2.90
C PRO A 55 -0.58 11.90 -3.89
N GLU A 56 -0.01 12.29 -5.04
CA GLU A 56 0.41 11.42 -6.13
C GLU A 56 1.93 11.17 -6.13
N SER A 57 2.61 11.54 -5.04
CA SER A 57 4.05 11.36 -4.87
C SER A 57 4.51 9.93 -5.14
N LEU A 58 5.65 9.81 -5.82
CA LEU A 58 6.24 8.53 -6.18
C LEU A 58 6.75 7.76 -4.95
N LEU A 59 6.59 6.44 -5.00
CA LEU A 59 7.11 5.51 -4.00
C LEU A 59 8.64 5.49 -4.02
N LEU A 60 9.23 5.43 -5.21
CA LEU A 60 10.67 5.47 -5.39
C LEU A 60 11.21 6.83 -4.95
N GLU A 61 12.21 6.82 -4.08
CA GLU A 61 12.86 8.06 -3.65
C GLU A 61 14.02 8.44 -4.60
N GLY A 62 14.16 9.74 -4.89
CA GLY A 62 15.23 10.22 -5.76
C GLY A 62 16.62 10.18 -5.10
N ASN A 63 16.72 10.44 -3.79
CA ASN A 63 17.98 10.39 -3.05
C ASN A 63 17.97 9.20 -2.08
N GLN A 64 18.77 8.18 -2.40
CA GLN A 64 18.86 6.92 -1.64
C GLN A 64 19.91 6.96 -0.52
N ALA A 65 20.71 8.03 -0.43
CA ALA A 65 21.79 8.14 0.55
C ALA A 65 21.22 8.46 1.95
N GLY A 66 21.52 7.61 2.94
CA GLY A 66 21.12 7.81 4.34
C GLY A 66 19.64 7.54 4.63
N VAL A 67 18.89 6.96 3.69
CA VAL A 67 17.46 6.67 3.86
C VAL A 67 17.22 5.20 4.18
N CYS A 68 16.31 4.93 5.13
CA CYS A 68 15.81 3.59 5.39
C CYS A 68 15.13 3.01 4.14
N ARG A 69 15.71 1.93 3.60
CA ARG A 69 15.13 1.18 2.48
C ARG A 69 13.93 0.39 2.99
N THR A 70 12.76 0.66 2.41
CA THR A 70 11.54 -0.03 2.78
C THR A 70 10.84 -0.63 1.58
N PHE A 71 10.00 -1.62 1.84
CA PHE A 71 9.14 -2.22 0.84
C PHE A 71 7.81 -2.64 1.47
N VAL A 72 6.79 -2.81 0.64
CA VAL A 72 5.53 -3.45 1.01
C VAL A 72 5.22 -4.60 0.07
N CYS A 73 4.49 -5.59 0.56
CA CYS A 73 4.15 -6.80 -0.17
C CYS A 73 2.71 -6.76 -0.68
N ALA A 74 2.50 -7.20 -1.91
CA ALA A 74 1.17 -7.53 -2.44
C ALA A 74 1.26 -8.78 -3.32
N MET A 75 0.15 -9.46 -3.52
CA MET A 75 0.08 -10.58 -4.48
C MET A 75 -0.55 -10.09 -5.78
N ASN A 76 0.04 -10.48 -6.91
CA ASN A 76 -0.61 -10.30 -8.20
C ASN A 76 -1.72 -11.35 -8.35
N ALA A 77 -2.97 -10.90 -8.49
CA ALA A 77 -4.12 -11.79 -8.50
C ALA A 77 -4.17 -12.71 -9.74
N HIS A 78 -3.44 -12.39 -10.81
CA HIS A 78 -3.28 -13.30 -11.97
C HIS A 78 -2.23 -14.38 -11.74
N ASN A 79 -1.31 -14.22 -10.78
CA ASN A 79 -0.20 -15.14 -10.54
C ASN A 79 -0.17 -15.68 -9.11
N MET A 80 -1.35 -15.96 -8.55
CA MET A 80 -1.48 -16.50 -7.19
C MET A 80 -0.80 -17.87 -7.04
N ASN A 81 -0.82 -18.70 -8.09
CA ASN A 81 -0.26 -20.06 -8.08
C ASN A 81 1.26 -20.09 -7.85
N ALA A 82 2.00 -19.09 -8.35
CA ALA A 82 3.43 -19.00 -8.14
C ALA A 82 3.79 -18.72 -6.68
N ASN A 83 2.86 -18.17 -5.89
CA ASN A 83 3.08 -17.81 -4.49
C ASN A 83 4.31 -16.91 -4.26
N ILE A 84 4.59 -16.03 -5.24
CA ILE A 84 5.67 -15.04 -5.20
C ILE A 84 5.05 -13.66 -4.98
N PRO A 85 5.35 -12.98 -3.85
CA PRO A 85 4.84 -11.64 -3.63
C PRO A 85 5.55 -10.64 -4.55
N VAL A 86 4.78 -9.65 -4.96
CA VAL A 86 5.27 -8.44 -5.58
C VAL A 86 5.68 -7.47 -4.48
N LEU A 87 6.89 -6.93 -4.63
CA LEU A 87 7.55 -6.13 -3.62
C LEU A 87 7.69 -4.70 -4.14
N PHE A 88 6.84 -3.80 -3.65
CA PHE A 88 6.87 -2.38 -3.98
C PHE A 88 7.92 -1.70 -3.10
N ARG A 89 9.02 -1.23 -3.70
CA ARG A 89 10.21 -0.73 -3.00
C ARG A 89 10.33 0.78 -3.07
N THR A 90 10.91 1.37 -2.03
CA THR A 90 11.32 2.79 -2.01
C THR A 90 12.69 3.04 -2.65
N TYR A 91 13.35 1.97 -3.11
CA TYR A 91 14.71 1.95 -3.64
C TYR A 91 14.77 1.15 -4.95
N GLU A 92 15.78 1.44 -5.77
CA GLU A 92 15.98 0.78 -7.05
C GLU A 92 16.33 -0.71 -6.88
N SER A 93 15.80 -1.55 -7.77
CA SER A 93 16.11 -2.97 -7.88
C SER A 93 15.95 -3.48 -9.32
N HIS A 94 16.43 -4.68 -9.62
CA HIS A 94 16.23 -5.29 -10.94
C HIS A 94 14.74 -5.52 -11.31
N LYS A 95 13.83 -5.55 -10.32
CA LYS A 95 12.38 -5.76 -10.50
C LYS A 95 11.59 -4.50 -10.14
N THR A 96 12.11 -3.32 -10.46
CA THR A 96 11.51 -2.04 -10.02
C THR A 96 10.12 -1.84 -10.64
N HIS A 97 9.12 -1.58 -9.80
CA HIS A 97 7.83 -1.03 -10.22
C HIS A 97 8.00 0.48 -10.45
N SER A 98 8.73 0.83 -11.50
CA SER A 98 9.06 2.22 -11.82
C SER A 98 7.77 3.03 -11.91
N ASN A 99 7.78 4.20 -11.27
CA ASN A 99 6.68 5.16 -11.21
C ASN A 99 5.42 4.72 -10.41
N CYS A 100 5.49 3.69 -9.55
CA CYS A 100 4.41 3.43 -8.58
C CYS A 100 4.31 4.57 -7.56
N LYS A 101 3.10 4.98 -7.20
CA LYS A 101 2.83 6.02 -6.20
C LYS A 101 2.74 5.42 -4.80
N ILE A 102 3.00 6.24 -3.78
CA ILE A 102 2.93 5.80 -2.38
C ILE A 102 1.55 5.23 -2.05
N TRP A 103 0.49 5.93 -2.49
CA TRP A 103 -0.87 5.52 -2.21
C TRP A 103 -1.27 4.22 -2.90
N GLU A 104 -0.77 3.97 -4.12
CA GLU A 104 -1.03 2.74 -4.88
C GLU A 104 -0.44 1.53 -4.15
N ALA A 105 0.83 1.61 -3.74
CA ALA A 105 1.50 0.55 -2.99
C ALA A 105 0.81 0.27 -1.65
N ALA A 106 0.41 1.32 -0.92
CA ALA A 106 -0.33 1.20 0.32
C ALA A 106 -1.72 0.57 0.13
N ARG A 107 -2.42 0.91 -0.97
CA ARG A 107 -3.71 0.28 -1.33
C ARG A 107 -3.55 -1.18 -1.71
N ALA A 108 -2.49 -1.54 -2.44
CA ALA A 108 -2.21 -2.90 -2.86
C ALA A 108 -1.94 -3.81 -1.67
N THR A 109 -1.04 -3.39 -0.77
CA THR A 109 -0.69 -4.19 0.40
C THR A 109 -1.87 -4.34 1.37
N SER A 110 -2.80 -3.39 1.41
CA SER A 110 -3.98 -3.41 2.29
C SER A 110 -5.25 -3.95 1.63
N ALA A 111 -5.19 -4.43 0.38
CA ALA A 111 -6.33 -4.92 -0.37
C ALA A 111 -6.75 -6.34 0.07
N ALA A 112 -7.05 -6.50 1.37
CA ALA A 112 -7.33 -7.79 1.98
C ALA A 112 -8.62 -8.37 1.41
N PRO A 113 -8.60 -9.62 0.88
CA PRO A 113 -9.80 -10.19 0.32
C PRO A 113 -10.93 -10.30 1.33
N THR A 114 -12.16 -10.21 0.85
CA THR A 114 -13.39 -9.98 1.62
C THR A 114 -13.54 -8.57 2.22
N PHE A 115 -12.46 -7.86 2.55
CA PHE A 115 -12.53 -6.52 3.13
C PHE A 115 -12.55 -5.43 2.07
N PHE A 116 -11.62 -5.48 1.11
CA PHE A 116 -11.48 -4.47 0.08
C PHE A 116 -11.42 -5.11 -1.31
N LYS A 117 -12.00 -4.43 -2.30
CA LYS A 117 -11.79 -4.76 -3.71
C LYS A 117 -10.31 -4.64 -4.06
N ARG A 118 -9.81 -5.53 -4.91
CA ARG A 118 -8.45 -5.49 -5.48
C ARG A 118 -8.15 -4.13 -6.13
N ILE A 119 -6.89 -3.72 -6.16
CA ILE A 119 -6.45 -2.53 -6.91
C ILE A 119 -5.87 -2.97 -8.24
N GLU A 120 -6.06 -2.18 -9.30
CA GLU A 120 -5.35 -2.39 -10.57
C GLU A 120 -4.28 -1.30 -10.68
N ILE A 121 -3.01 -1.72 -10.76
CA ILE A 121 -1.86 -0.82 -10.83
C ILE A 121 -1.08 -1.16 -12.08
N ARG A 122 -0.96 -0.20 -13.01
CA ARG A 122 -0.18 -0.29 -14.26
C ARG A 122 -0.53 -1.49 -15.16
N TRP A 123 -0.86 -1.23 -16.43
CA TRP A 123 -1.19 -2.30 -17.39
C TRP A 123 -2.29 -3.25 -16.88
N ASN A 124 -3.23 -2.72 -16.10
CA ASN A 124 -4.32 -3.46 -15.45
C ASN A 124 -3.87 -4.68 -14.63
N GLN A 125 -2.66 -4.67 -14.05
CA GLN A 125 -2.26 -5.75 -13.15
C GLN A 125 -3.05 -5.66 -11.84
N PRO A 126 -3.83 -6.69 -11.48
CA PRO A 126 -4.60 -6.70 -10.25
C PRO A 126 -3.74 -7.12 -9.07
N PHE A 127 -3.84 -6.37 -7.96
CA PHE A 127 -3.14 -6.64 -6.72
C PHE A 127 -4.11 -6.79 -5.54
N ILE A 128 -3.79 -7.76 -4.69
CA ILE A 128 -4.43 -8.03 -3.41
C ILE A 128 -3.38 -8.09 -2.29
N ASP A 129 -3.85 -8.05 -1.05
CA ASP A 129 -3.02 -8.10 0.16
C ASP A 129 -2.06 -9.31 0.18
N GLY A 130 -0.86 -9.10 0.71
CA GLY A 130 0.20 -10.12 0.84
C GLY A 130 -0.12 -11.25 1.85
N GLY A 131 -1.09 -11.02 2.73
CA GLY A 131 -1.44 -11.85 3.87
C GLY A 131 -2.06 -13.20 3.53
N LEU A 132 -2.54 -13.39 2.29
CA LEU A 132 -3.15 -14.65 1.86
C LEU A 132 -2.15 -15.82 1.72
N HIS A 133 -0.84 -15.55 1.66
CA HIS A 133 0.16 -16.61 1.58
C HIS A 133 1.49 -16.25 2.28
N ARG A 134 2.02 -15.05 2.03
CA ARG A 134 3.34 -14.59 2.51
C ARG A 134 3.16 -13.40 3.45
N ASN A 135 2.42 -13.61 4.54
CA ASN A 135 2.12 -12.56 5.52
C ASN A 135 3.32 -12.12 6.36
N ASN A 136 4.45 -12.84 6.31
CA ASN A 136 5.66 -12.45 7.01
C ASN A 136 6.71 -11.88 6.02
N PRO A 137 6.82 -10.54 5.89
CA PRO A 137 7.76 -9.89 5.00
C PRO A 137 9.23 -10.07 5.42
N SER A 138 9.56 -10.62 6.60
CA SER A 138 10.95 -10.94 6.91
C SER A 138 11.47 -12.18 6.16
N ARG A 139 10.58 -12.98 5.56
CA ARG A 139 10.91 -14.22 4.83
C ARG A 139 10.93 -14.06 3.31
N VAL A 140 10.86 -12.84 2.80
CA VAL A 140 10.73 -12.53 1.35
C VAL A 140 11.89 -11.70 0.80
N VAL A 141 12.85 -11.38 1.66
CA VAL A 141 14.08 -10.64 1.34
C VAL A 141 15.29 -11.56 1.29
#